data_AF-X1KMW1-F1
#
_entry.id   AF-X1KMW1-F1
#
_cell.length_a   1.000
_cell.length_b   1.000
_cell.length_c   1.000
_cell.angle_alpha   90.00
_cell.angle_beta   90.00
_cell.angle_gamma   90.00
#
_symmetry.space_group_name_H-M   'P 1'
#
loop_
_entity.id
_entity.type
_entity.pdbx_description
1 polymer ?
#
loop_
_entity_poly.entity_id
_entity_poly.type
_entity_poly.pdbx_seq_one_letter_code
_entity_poly.pdbx_strand_id
1 'polypeptide(L)' 'MIKKLILGLLVGAMCLSASAALAYNEAPMLRVKVAAGELPSVAERLPEEPSVLEPLEEIGQYGGELHVFATDVNPWQD' A
#
# COMPACT_ATOMS: atom_id res chain seq x y z
N MET A 1 -21.85 30.40 -22.90
CA MET A 1 -20.37 30.42 -22.73
C MET A 1 -19.94 29.75 -21.43
N ILE A 2 -20.64 29.96 -20.32
CA ILE A 2 -20.36 29.35 -18.99
C ILE A 2 -20.34 27.81 -19.01
N LYS A 3 -21.27 27.14 -19.70
CA LYS A 3 -21.27 25.65 -19.83
C LYS A 3 -20.04 25.09 -20.56
N LYS A 4 -19.46 25.83 -21.51
CA LYS A 4 -18.23 25.43 -22.23
C LYS A 4 -16.98 25.61 -21.37
N LEU A 5 -16.99 26.60 -20.47
CA LEU A 5 -15.97 26.81 -19.44
C LEU A 5 -16.01 25.74 -18.34
N ILE A 6 -17.20 25.34 -17.88
CA ILE A 6 -17.37 24.27 -16.88
C ILE A 6 -16.92 22.91 -17.44
N LEU A 7 -17.24 22.62 -18.70
CA LEU A 7 -16.82 21.37 -19.36
C LEU A 7 -15.30 21.33 -19.59
N GLY A 8 -14.67 22.46 -19.94
CA GLY A 8 -13.22 22.56 -20.03
C GLY A 8 -12.49 22.41 -18.69
N LEU A 9 -13.08 22.94 -17.61
CA LEU A 9 -12.54 22.80 -16.25
C LEU A 9 -12.63 21.35 -15.75
N LEU A 10 -13.74 20.65 -16.02
CA LEU A 10 -13.93 19.24 -15.66
C LEU A 10 -12.97 18.29 -16.38
N VAL A 11 -12.69 18.54 -17.67
CA VAL A 11 -11.72 17.74 -18.44
C VAL A 11 -10.28 18.02 -18.00
N GLY A 12 -9.95 19.28 -17.67
CA GLY A 12 -8.62 19.64 -17.15
C GLY A 12 -8.32 19.04 -15.77
N ALA A 13 -9.33 18.91 -14.90
CA ALA A 13 -9.18 18.31 -13.57
C ALA A 13 -8.96 16.79 -13.60
N MET A 14 -9.44 16.10 -14.64
CA MET A 14 -9.31 14.64 -14.79
C MET A 14 -7.92 14.18 -15.25
N CYS A 15 -7.11 15.09 -15.82
CA CYS A 15 -5.73 14.79 -16.23
C CYS A 15 -4.69 14.96 -15.12
N LEU A 16 -5.03 15.63 -14.00
CA LEU A 16 -4.10 15.84 -12.88
C LEU A 16 -4.09 14.70 -11.85
N SER A 17 -4.99 13.73 -11.95
CA SER A 17 -5.13 12.63 -10.97
C SER A 17 -4.28 11.39 -11.28
N ALA A 18 -3.44 11.41 -12.32
CA ALA A 18 -2.69 10.23 -12.79
C ALA A 18 -1.22 10.18 -12.36
N SER A 19 -0.73 11.13 -11.55
CA SER A 19 0.61 11.04 -10.94
C SER A 19 0.55 10.54 -9.49
N ALA A 20 -0.21 9.46 -9.26
CA ALA A 20 0.11 8.59 -8.14
C ALA A 20 1.47 7.95 -8.46
N ALA A 21 2.55 8.58 -7.97
CA ALA A 21 3.85 7.95 -7.95
C ALA A 21 3.69 6.52 -7.40
N LEU A 22 4.37 5.56 -8.03
CA LEU A 22 4.41 4.15 -7.65
C LEU A 22 5.01 3.99 -6.25
N ALA A 23 4.27 4.39 -5.22
CA ALA A 23 4.69 4.32 -3.84
C ALA A 23 4.38 2.93 -3.29
N TYR A 24 5.30 2.39 -2.50
CA TYR A 24 5.05 1.16 -1.77
C TYR A 24 3.91 1.35 -0.76
N ASN A 25 3.06 0.34 -0.65
CA ASN A 25 2.00 0.29 0.34
C ASN A 25 2.50 -0.39 1.62
N GLU A 26 1.80 -0.15 2.72
CA GLU A 26 2.05 -0.80 4.01
C GLU A 26 0.74 -1.03 4.78
N ALA A 27 0.78 -1.95 5.73
CA ALA A 27 -0.36 -2.26 6.58
C ALA A 27 -0.84 -1.00 7.34
N PRO A 28 -2.17 -0.78 7.50
CA PRO A 28 -2.71 0.41 8.16
C PRO A 28 -2.13 0.66 9.56
N MET A 29 -1.87 -0.40 10.33
CA MET A 29 -1.28 -0.29 11.67
C MET A 29 0.16 0.25 11.67
N LEU A 30 0.94 0.00 10.60
CA LEU A 30 2.30 0.51 10.47
C LEU A 30 2.29 1.99 10.07
N ARG A 31 1.36 2.39 9.21
CA ARG A 31 1.16 3.79 8.83
C ARG A 31 0.92 4.69 10.03
N VAL A 32 0.17 4.22 11.04
CA VAL A 32 -0.05 4.95 12.30
C VAL A 32 1.28 5.21 13.03
N LYS A 33 2.16 4.20 13.08
CA LYS A 33 3.48 4.33 13.71
C LYS A 33 4.41 5.27 12.95
N VAL A 34 4.37 5.23 11.61
CA VAL A 34 5.11 6.17 10.75
C VAL A 34 4.63 7.60 11.01
N ALA A 35 3.32 7.82 11.04
CA ALA A 35 2.75 9.14 11.34
C ALA A 35 3.11 9.64 12.76
N ALA A 36 3.28 8.72 13.71
CA ALA A 36 3.74 9.02 15.06
C ALA A 36 5.26 9.25 15.17
N GLY A 37 6.03 8.99 14.11
CA GLY A 37 7.50 9.09 14.11
C GLY A 37 8.19 7.92 14.84
N GLU A 38 7.45 6.87 15.18
CA GLU A 38 7.96 5.67 15.86
C GLU A 38 8.58 4.65 14.88
N LEU A 39 8.28 4.79 13.59
CA LEU A 39 8.76 3.90 12.54
C LEU A 39 9.21 4.72 11.32
N PRO A 40 10.35 4.39 10.68
CA PRO A 40 10.72 4.99 9.40
C PRO A 40 9.70 4.67 8.30
N SER A 41 9.69 5.47 7.24
CA SER A 41 8.76 5.28 6.12
C SER A 41 8.99 3.93 5.42
N VAL A 42 7.97 3.42 4.72
CA VAL A 42 8.10 2.14 3.97
C VAL A 42 9.24 2.15 2.94
N ALA A 43 9.49 3.28 2.29
CA ALA A 43 10.56 3.41 1.30
C ALA A 43 11.96 3.30 1.93
N GLU A 44 12.15 3.78 3.16
CA GLU A 44 13.42 3.69 3.88
C GLU A 44 13.67 2.30 4.49
N ARG A 45 12.59 1.54 4.74
CA ARG A 45 12.68 0.20 5.32
C ARG A 45 12.93 -0.88 4.28
N LEU A 46 12.49 -0.68 3.04
CA LEU A 46 12.71 -1.64 1.95
C LEU A 46 14.13 -1.49 1.39
N PRO A 47 14.76 -2.59 0.94
CA PRO A 47 15.99 -2.50 0.16
C PRO A 47 15.71 -1.82 -1.19
N GLU A 48 16.77 -1.38 -1.86
CA GLU A 48 16.69 -0.78 -3.20
C GLU A 48 15.98 -1.70 -4.20
N GLU A 49 16.29 -3.00 -4.13
CA GLU A 49 15.65 -4.05 -4.94
C GLU A 49 14.84 -4.99 -4.03
N PRO A 50 13.53 -4.73 -3.79
CA PRO A 50 12.69 -5.62 -3.02
C PRO A 50 12.38 -6.90 -3.80
N SER A 51 12.29 -8.02 -3.07
CA SER A 51 11.73 -9.26 -3.64
C SER A 51 10.25 -9.05 -3.95
N VAL A 52 9.86 -9.40 -5.17
CA VAL A 52 8.48 -9.32 -5.65
C VAL A 52 7.93 -10.74 -5.77
N LEU A 53 6.83 -11.01 -5.08
CA LEU A 53 6.14 -12.30 -5.11
C LEU A 53 4.87 -12.18 -5.96
N GLU A 54 4.70 -13.12 -6.88
CA GLU A 54 3.47 -13.26 -7.65
C GLU A 54 2.42 -13.98 -6.79
N PRO A 55 1.20 -13.43 -6.62
CA PRO A 55 0.18 -14.08 -5.80
C PRO A 55 -0.28 -15.42 -6.39
N LEU A 56 -0.62 -16.36 -5.52
CA LEU A 56 -1.16 -17.65 -5.95
C LEU A 56 -2.56 -17.54 -6.60
N GLU A 57 -3.42 -16.68 -6.03
CA GLU A 57 -4.79 -16.46 -6.51
C GLU A 57 -5.04 -14.99 -6.87
N GLU A 58 -4.92 -14.08 -5.90
CA GLU A 58 -5.13 -12.65 -6.11
C GLU A 58 -4.28 -11.78 -5.19
N ILE A 59 -4.24 -10.48 -5.47
CA ILE A 59 -3.56 -9.48 -4.62
C ILE A 59 -4.26 -9.43 -3.26
N GLY A 60 -3.51 -9.73 -2.19
CA GLY A 60 -4.03 -9.75 -0.84
C GLY A 60 -4.40 -8.37 -0.27
N GLN A 61 -5.19 -8.39 0.81
CA GLN A 61 -5.55 -7.20 1.59
C GLN A 61 -4.89 -7.24 2.97
N TYR A 62 -4.44 -6.10 3.47
CA TYR A 62 -3.86 -6.02 4.81
C TYR A 62 -4.91 -6.18 5.90
N GLY A 63 -4.65 -7.03 6.89
CA GLY A 63 -5.44 -7.16 8.11
C GLY A 63 -5.76 -8.60 8.46
N GLY A 64 -6.67 -8.76 9.42
CA GLY A 64 -7.08 -10.05 9.96
C GLY A 64 -6.16 -10.57 11.07
N GLU A 65 -6.55 -11.70 11.64
CA GLU A 65 -5.76 -12.43 12.62
C GLU A 65 -5.76 -13.91 12.21
N LEU A 66 -4.57 -14.48 12.03
CA LEU A 66 -4.41 -15.88 11.64
C LEU A 66 -4.36 -16.74 12.90
N HIS A 67 -5.46 -17.40 13.24
CA HIS A 67 -5.54 -18.31 14.39
C HIS A 67 -5.05 -19.70 13.97
N VAL A 68 -3.95 -20.13 14.59
CA VAL A 68 -3.20 -21.34 14.25
C VAL A 68 -2.99 -22.15 15.51
N PHE A 69 -3.12 -23.47 15.38
CA PHE A 69 -2.69 -24.41 16.40
C PHE A 69 -1.43 -25.11 15.92
N ALA A 70 -0.41 -25.09 16.76
CA ALA A 70 0.86 -25.73 16.52
C ALA A 70 1.26 -26.54 17.75
N THR A 71 1.81 -27.72 17.52
CA THR A 71 2.41 -28.56 18.57
C THR A 71 3.90 -28.30 18.75
N ASP A 72 4.54 -27.63 17.78
CA ASP A 72 5.93 -27.23 17.82
C ASP A 72 6.07 -25.80 18.41
N VAL A 73 7.18 -25.51 19.09
CA VAL A 73 7.49 -24.17 19.60
C VAL A 73 7.79 -23.16 18.49
N ASN A 74 8.14 -23.65 17.30
CA ASN A 74 8.40 -22.83 16.13
C ASN A 74 7.80 -23.47 14.85
N PRO A 75 6.47 -23.38 14.66
CA PRO A 75 5.74 -24.08 13.61
C PRO A 75 5.96 -23.57 12.17
N TRP A 76 6.76 -22.53 12.00
CA TRP A 76 6.98 -21.84 10.73
C TRP A 76 8.45 -21.88 10.29
N GLN A 77 9.23 -22.85 10.79
CA GLN A 77 10.59 -23.05 10.30
C GLN A 77 10.55 -23.81 8.99
N ASP A 78 10.68 -23.04 7.91
CA ASP A 78 11.28 -23.49 6.65
C ASP A 78 12.76 -23.09 6.63
#